data_AF-A0A2E7A6P2-F1
#
_entry.id   AF-A0A2E7A6P2-F1
#
_cell.length_a   1.000
_cell.length_b   1.000
_cell.length_c   1.000
_cell.angle_alpha   90.00
_cell.angle_beta   90.00
_cell.angle_gamma   90.00
#
_symmetry.space_group_name_H-M   'P 1'
#
loop_
_entity.id
_entity.type
_entity.pdbx_description
1 polymer ?
#
loop_
_entity_poly.entity_id
_entity_poly.type
_entity_poly.pdbx_seq_one_letter_code
_entity_poly.pdbx_strand_id
1 'polypeptide(L)'
;MPADLEALRTNLRGLQRVLVAFSGGADSAFLAWVANDTLGSDVVQCFTAVSPSLAQSELDDCASLAAEWGLNWSPVETAEMDNAAYRVNDADRCFHCKSALMDVVEPIACEHELIVVLGVNTDDLGDHRPGQSAAQERLARFPLVEAGFSKKDVREHSKKLGLRTWDKPAAACLASRIPYGTQVSVSLLRRLDRAESALKNLGFNQLRVRDYGEIARLEIDLEELSRAVDLRAEIVEAVQSVGYQYVTLDLEGFRSGNLNHSIQ
;
A
#
# COMPACT_ATOMS: atom_id res chain seq x y z
N MET A 1 10.80 6.36 22.49
CA MET A 1 10.26 5.39 23.47
C MET A 1 10.39 4.01 22.86
N PRO A 2 10.71 2.95 23.63
CA PRO A 2 10.73 1.59 23.09
C PRO A 2 9.31 1.18 22.67
N ALA A 3 9.20 0.29 21.67
CA ALA A 3 7.92 -0.26 21.25
C ALA A 3 7.23 -1.02 22.40
N ASP A 4 5.99 -0.67 22.69
CA ASP A 4 5.20 -1.28 23.76
C ASP A 4 3.77 -1.58 23.29
N LEU A 5 3.45 -2.87 23.20
CA LEU A 5 2.12 -3.34 22.79
C LEU A 5 1.02 -2.92 23.77
N GLU A 6 1.29 -2.91 25.08
CA GLU A 6 0.28 -2.46 26.06
C GLU A 6 0.08 -0.95 26.01
N ALA A 7 1.12 -0.17 25.69
CA ALA A 7 0.96 1.24 25.38
C ALA A 7 0.09 1.46 24.14
N LEU A 8 0.31 0.69 23.05
CA LEU A 8 -0.54 0.74 21.86
C LEU A 8 -2.01 0.41 22.18
N ARG A 9 -2.25 -0.66 22.94
CA ARG A 9 -3.60 -1.05 23.39
C ARG A 9 -4.25 0.03 24.25
N THR A 10 -3.49 0.65 25.16
CA THR A 10 -3.96 1.73 26.02
C THR A 10 -4.33 2.96 25.20
N ASN A 11 -3.50 3.35 24.25
CA ASN A 11 -3.78 4.46 23.32
C ASN A 11 -5.06 4.20 22.54
N LEU A 12 -5.22 3.00 21.99
CA LEU A 12 -6.44 2.59 21.26
C LEU A 12 -7.69 2.64 22.14
N ARG A 13 -7.64 2.15 23.38
CA ARG A 13 -8.76 2.27 24.35
C ARG A 13 -9.12 3.73 24.62
N GLY A 14 -8.12 4.62 24.67
CA GLY A 14 -8.32 6.06 24.83
C GLY A 14 -9.01 6.71 23.63
N LEU A 15 -8.83 6.18 22.41
CA LEU A 15 -9.53 6.64 21.20
C LEU A 15 -10.98 6.15 21.12
N GLN A 16 -11.34 5.13 21.91
CA GLN A 16 -12.65 4.50 22.00
C GLN A 16 -13.10 3.84 20.69
N ARG A 17 -13.39 4.59 19.62
CA ARG A 17 -13.88 4.08 18.33
C ARG A 17 -12.96 4.56 17.20
N VAL A 18 -12.54 3.65 16.33
CA VAL A 18 -11.53 3.97 15.31
C VAL A 18 -11.91 3.49 13.91
N LEU A 19 -11.55 4.29 12.92
CA LEU A 19 -11.61 3.96 11.51
C LEU A 19 -10.17 3.71 11.01
N VAL A 20 -9.81 2.44 10.83
CA VAL A 20 -8.46 2.02 10.48
C VAL A 20 -8.28 1.99 8.96
N ALA A 21 -7.32 2.79 8.47
CA ALA A 21 -6.85 2.69 7.09
C ALA A 21 -6.06 1.39 6.90
N PHE A 22 -6.68 0.40 6.26
CA PHE A 22 -6.18 -0.96 6.10
C PHE A 22 -5.81 -1.24 4.64
N SER A 23 -4.51 -1.26 4.35
CA SER A 23 -3.97 -1.53 3.00
C SER A 23 -3.46 -2.96 2.83
N GLY A 24 -3.62 -3.82 3.84
CA GLY A 24 -3.10 -5.19 3.84
C GLY A 24 -1.57 -5.30 3.92
N GLY A 25 -0.84 -4.18 3.97
CA GLY A 25 0.59 -4.16 4.26
C GLY A 25 0.87 -4.41 5.75
N ALA A 26 2.08 -4.89 6.07
CA ALA A 26 2.47 -5.32 7.43
C ALA A 26 2.06 -4.32 8.53
N ASP A 27 2.36 -3.03 8.37
CA ASP A 27 2.06 -2.00 9.37
C ASP A 27 0.56 -1.75 9.56
N SER A 28 -0.18 -1.56 8.46
CA SER A 28 -1.63 -1.35 8.50
C SER A 28 -2.38 -2.58 9.01
N ALA A 29 -1.90 -3.77 8.68
CA ALA A 29 -2.49 -5.03 9.08
C ALA A 29 -2.25 -5.32 10.56
N PHE A 30 -1.05 -5.04 11.06
CA PHE A 30 -0.77 -5.10 12.48
C PHE A 30 -1.65 -4.13 13.29
N LEU A 31 -1.78 -2.88 12.84
CA LEU A 31 -2.64 -1.90 13.50
C LEU A 31 -4.12 -2.34 13.50
N ALA A 32 -4.64 -2.79 12.36
CA ALA A 32 -6.02 -3.28 12.23
C ALA A 32 -6.28 -4.47 13.15
N TRP A 33 -5.36 -5.43 13.19
CA TRP A 33 -5.45 -6.59 14.07
C TRP A 33 -5.45 -6.19 15.54
N VAL A 34 -4.48 -5.38 15.98
CA VAL A 34 -4.38 -4.95 17.39
C VAL A 34 -5.58 -4.10 17.80
N ALA A 35 -6.08 -3.22 16.93
CA ALA A 35 -7.29 -2.46 17.20
C ALA A 35 -8.49 -3.38 17.41
N ASN A 36 -8.71 -4.33 16.50
CA ASN A 36 -9.82 -5.28 16.58
C ASN A 36 -9.75 -6.17 17.82
N ASP A 37 -8.56 -6.72 18.13
CA ASP A 37 -8.30 -7.53 19.33
C ASP A 37 -8.51 -6.75 20.64
N THR A 38 -8.26 -5.44 20.62
CA THR A 38 -8.32 -4.58 21.82
C THR A 38 -9.71 -4.03 22.10
N LEU A 39 -10.41 -3.57 21.05
CA LEU A 39 -11.65 -2.81 21.16
C LEU A 39 -12.88 -3.64 20.75
N GLY A 40 -12.69 -4.69 19.96
CA GLY A 40 -13.78 -5.49 19.37
C GLY A 40 -14.25 -4.95 18.01
N SER A 41 -14.77 -5.85 17.18
CA SER A 41 -15.22 -5.57 15.80
C SER A 41 -16.45 -4.68 15.71
N ASP A 42 -17.23 -4.55 16.78
CA ASP A 42 -18.38 -3.63 16.84
C ASP A 42 -17.95 -2.15 16.98
N VAL A 43 -16.70 -1.93 17.41
CA VAL A 43 -16.16 -0.61 17.76
C VAL A 43 -15.11 -0.15 16.74
N VAL A 44 -14.47 -1.09 16.05
CA VAL A 44 -13.46 -0.85 15.03
C VAL A 44 -14.07 -1.03 13.66
N GLN A 45 -13.93 -0.03 12.79
CA GLN A 45 -14.17 -0.19 11.37
C GLN A 45 -12.83 -0.13 10.64
N CYS A 46 -12.62 -1.03 9.69
CA CYS A 46 -11.46 -1.04 8.81
C CYS A 46 -11.92 -0.70 7.39
N PHE A 47 -11.07 -0.01 6.63
CA PHE A 47 -11.37 0.25 5.23
C PHE A 47 -10.14 0.11 4.34
N THR A 48 -10.38 -0.28 3.09
CA THR A 48 -9.37 -0.25 2.03
C THR A 48 -9.79 0.76 0.98
N ALA A 49 -8.91 1.71 0.68
CA ALA A 49 -9.13 2.71 -0.37
C ALA A 49 -9.06 2.04 -1.74
N VAL A 50 -10.15 2.07 -2.50
CA VAL A 50 -10.26 1.44 -3.82
C VAL A 50 -10.23 2.54 -4.88
N SER A 51 -9.22 2.46 -5.74
CA SER A 51 -9.09 3.33 -6.89
C SER A 51 -8.36 2.60 -8.01
N PRO A 52 -8.26 3.17 -9.21
CA PRO A 52 -7.44 2.61 -10.28
C PRO A 52 -5.97 2.40 -9.90
N SER A 53 -5.47 3.04 -8.83
CA SER A 53 -4.08 2.91 -8.40
C SER A 53 -3.82 1.74 -7.43
N LEU A 54 -4.88 1.11 -6.92
CA LEU A 54 -4.81 -0.13 -6.15
C LEU A 54 -4.83 -1.33 -7.11
N ALA A 55 -3.87 -2.24 -6.97
CA ALA A 55 -3.88 -3.50 -7.70
C ALA A 55 -5.00 -4.42 -7.20
N GLN A 56 -5.72 -5.08 -8.11
CA GLN A 56 -6.85 -5.94 -7.73
C GLN A 56 -6.44 -7.04 -6.74
N SER A 57 -5.25 -7.62 -6.93
CA SER A 57 -4.73 -8.65 -6.02
C SER A 57 -4.55 -8.17 -4.57
N GLU A 58 -4.26 -6.87 -4.36
CA GLU A 58 -4.15 -6.31 -3.01
C GLU A 58 -5.52 -6.10 -2.37
N LEU A 59 -6.54 -5.73 -3.16
CA LEU A 59 -7.92 -5.64 -2.68
C LEU A 59 -8.45 -7.01 -2.25
N ASP A 60 -8.20 -8.03 -3.09
CA ASP A 60 -8.61 -9.41 -2.81
C ASP A 60 -7.91 -9.95 -1.54
N ASP A 61 -6.62 -9.66 -1.36
CA ASP A 61 -5.87 -10.03 -0.15
C ASP A 61 -6.38 -9.29 1.09
N CYS A 62 -6.74 -8.00 0.98
CA CYS A 62 -7.37 -7.25 2.08
C CYS A 62 -8.71 -7.87 2.48
N ALA A 63 -9.58 -8.20 1.51
CA ALA A 63 -10.86 -8.85 1.78
C ALA A 63 -10.67 -10.22 2.47
N SER A 64 -9.69 -11.00 2.01
CA SER A 64 -9.32 -12.29 2.59
C SER A 64 -8.82 -12.14 4.04
N LEU A 65 -7.89 -11.21 4.31
CA LEU A 65 -7.41 -10.90 5.66
C LEU A 65 -8.53 -10.43 6.59
N ALA A 66 -9.41 -9.56 6.09
CA ALA A 66 -10.54 -9.05 6.87
C ALA A 66 -11.48 -10.18 7.29
N ALA A 67 -11.81 -11.10 6.38
CA ALA A 67 -12.60 -12.28 6.68
C ALA A 67 -11.89 -13.23 7.65
N GLU A 68 -10.59 -13.47 7.44
CA GLU A 68 -9.74 -14.32 8.29
C GLU A 68 -9.71 -13.83 9.75
N TRP A 69 -9.65 -12.51 9.96
CA TRP A 69 -9.50 -11.90 11.29
C TRP A 69 -10.82 -11.38 11.88
N GLY A 70 -11.94 -11.58 11.19
CA GLY A 70 -13.25 -11.10 11.63
C GLY A 70 -13.33 -9.57 11.77
N LEU A 71 -12.65 -8.84 10.87
CA LEU A 71 -12.68 -7.38 10.86
C LEU A 71 -14.02 -6.88 10.30
N ASN A 72 -14.60 -5.86 10.92
CA ASN A 72 -15.65 -5.06 10.30
C ASN A 72 -15.01 -4.19 9.22
N TRP A 73 -14.99 -4.69 7.99
CA TRP A 73 -14.23 -4.12 6.88
C TRP A 73 -15.13 -3.73 5.71
N SER A 74 -14.78 -2.63 5.04
CA SER A 74 -15.44 -2.19 3.81
C SER A 74 -14.45 -1.60 2.80
N PRO A 75 -14.62 -1.88 1.49
CA PRO A 75 -13.95 -1.10 0.45
C PRO A 75 -14.55 0.31 0.38
N VAL A 76 -13.70 1.32 0.18
CA VAL A 76 -14.12 2.72 0.05
C VAL A 76 -13.56 3.27 -1.26
N GLU A 77 -14.42 3.64 -2.19
CA GLU A 77 -14.00 4.20 -3.48
C GLU A 77 -13.41 5.61 -3.32
N THR A 78 -12.25 5.85 -3.92
CA THR A 78 -11.61 7.17 -3.94
C THR A 78 -11.43 7.66 -5.38
N ALA A 79 -11.46 8.99 -5.54
CA ALA A 79 -11.49 9.65 -6.84
C ALA A 79 -10.22 10.48 -7.10
N GLU A 80 -9.05 10.04 -6.63
CA GLU A 80 -7.81 10.83 -6.79
C GLU A 80 -7.45 11.10 -8.27
N MET A 81 -7.90 10.24 -9.19
CA MET A 81 -7.71 10.40 -10.64
C MET A 81 -8.40 11.65 -11.22
N ASP A 82 -9.44 12.16 -10.55
CA ASP A 82 -10.14 13.38 -10.97
C ASP A 82 -9.30 14.63 -10.67
N ASN A 83 -8.39 14.55 -9.70
CA ASN A 83 -7.48 15.61 -9.34
C ASN A 83 -6.33 15.73 -10.36
N ALA A 84 -6.27 16.85 -11.07
CA ALA A 84 -5.20 17.12 -12.03
C ALA A 84 -3.79 17.05 -11.39
N ALA A 85 -3.65 17.48 -10.13
CA ALA A 85 -2.38 17.46 -9.40
C ALA A 85 -1.93 16.04 -9.02
N TYR A 86 -2.86 15.09 -8.85
CA TYR A 86 -2.49 13.68 -8.74
C TYR A 86 -1.99 13.16 -10.11
N ARG A 87 -2.69 13.51 -11.19
CA ARG A 87 -2.39 12.98 -12.53
C ARG A 87 -1.05 13.42 -13.08
N VAL A 88 -0.52 14.60 -12.72
CA VAL A 88 0.80 15.05 -13.22
C VAL A 88 1.97 14.19 -12.70
N ASN A 89 1.74 13.37 -11.66
CA ASN A 89 2.71 12.42 -11.14
C ASN A 89 4.01 13.06 -10.67
N ASP A 90 3.94 14.16 -9.91
CA ASP A 90 5.10 14.81 -9.31
C ASP A 90 5.42 14.23 -7.92
N ALA A 91 6.32 14.88 -7.19
CA ALA A 91 6.72 14.50 -5.83
C ALA A 91 5.54 14.49 -4.84
N ASP A 92 4.55 15.36 -5.05
CA ASP A 92 3.41 15.56 -4.17
C ASP A 92 2.21 14.69 -4.54
N ARG A 93 2.32 13.80 -5.56
CA ARG A 93 1.27 12.82 -5.91
C ARG A 93 0.70 12.11 -4.68
N CYS A 94 1.57 11.71 -3.74
CA CYS A 94 1.14 11.01 -2.52
C CYS A 94 0.33 11.91 -1.57
N PHE A 95 0.58 13.22 -1.54
CA PHE A 95 -0.24 14.20 -0.82
C PHE A 95 -1.66 14.23 -1.40
N HIS A 96 -1.76 14.40 -2.73
CA HIS A 96 -3.05 14.46 -3.42
C HIS A 96 -3.85 13.16 -3.31
N CYS A 97 -3.16 12.01 -3.41
CA CYS A 97 -3.74 10.69 -3.18
C CYS A 97 -4.33 10.58 -1.77
N LYS A 98 -3.59 11.00 -0.74
CA LYS A 98 -4.07 10.90 0.63
C LYS A 98 -5.19 11.91 0.91
N SER A 99 -5.09 13.12 0.38
CA SER A 99 -6.13 14.14 0.53
C SER A 99 -7.48 13.65 -0.02
N ALA A 100 -7.48 13.08 -1.24
CA ALA A 100 -8.68 12.51 -1.83
C ALA A 100 -9.27 11.35 -1.00
N LEU A 101 -8.42 10.55 -0.35
CA LEU A 101 -8.89 9.54 0.59
C LEU A 101 -9.55 10.20 1.81
N MET A 102 -8.89 11.17 2.43
CA MET A 102 -9.40 11.87 3.61
C MET A 102 -10.75 12.54 3.34
N ASP A 103 -10.93 13.16 2.16
CA ASP A 103 -12.19 13.77 1.72
C ASP A 103 -13.37 12.77 1.71
N VAL A 104 -13.11 11.47 1.47
CA VAL A 104 -14.15 10.43 1.46
C VAL A 104 -14.39 9.84 2.85
N VAL A 105 -13.33 9.62 3.64
CA VAL A 105 -13.46 8.92 4.92
C VAL A 105 -13.80 9.83 6.10
N GLU A 106 -13.54 11.13 6.02
CA GLU A 106 -13.92 12.08 7.07
C GLU A 106 -15.43 12.14 7.32
N PRO A 107 -16.30 12.22 6.29
CA PRO A 107 -17.74 12.14 6.50
C PRO A 107 -18.18 10.85 7.20
N ILE A 108 -17.60 9.71 6.80
CA ILE A 108 -17.87 8.38 7.40
C ILE A 108 -17.44 8.39 8.87
N ALA A 109 -16.24 8.88 9.14
CA ALA A 109 -15.70 8.98 10.49
C ALA A 109 -16.55 9.90 11.37
N CYS A 110 -17.02 11.02 10.84
CA CYS A 110 -17.89 11.96 11.54
C CYS A 110 -19.27 11.35 11.86
N GLU A 111 -19.90 10.70 10.87
CA GLU A 111 -21.22 10.06 11.02
C GLU A 111 -21.22 8.98 12.10
N HIS A 112 -20.13 8.22 12.22
CA HIS A 112 -20.00 7.11 13.15
C HIS A 112 -19.19 7.43 14.42
N GLU A 113 -18.80 8.69 14.61
CA GLU A 113 -17.97 9.16 15.73
C GLU A 113 -16.65 8.36 15.88
N LEU A 114 -16.00 8.08 14.75
CA LEU A 114 -14.75 7.32 14.65
C LEU A 114 -13.55 8.27 14.53
N ILE A 115 -12.42 7.87 15.10
CA ILE A 115 -11.13 8.54 14.87
C ILE A 115 -10.37 7.80 13.78
N VAL A 116 -9.98 8.50 12.70
CA VAL A 116 -9.19 7.92 11.62
C VAL A 116 -7.77 7.61 12.11
N VAL A 117 -7.34 6.35 11.95
CA VAL A 117 -5.99 5.91 12.33
C VAL A 117 -5.24 5.26 11.16
N LEU A 118 -3.94 5.55 11.04
CA LEU A 118 -3.08 5.00 9.99
C LEU A 118 -1.92 4.21 10.59
N GLY A 119 -1.53 3.13 9.91
CA GLY A 119 -0.36 2.31 10.24
C GLY A 119 0.97 2.97 9.88
N VAL A 120 1.21 4.20 10.33
CA VAL A 120 2.50 4.90 10.22
C VAL A 120 3.37 4.51 11.41
N ASN A 121 4.62 4.11 11.20
CA ASN A 121 5.56 3.72 12.26
C ASN A 121 6.70 4.76 12.44
N THR A 122 7.60 4.59 13.41
CA THR A 122 8.64 5.59 13.70
C THR A 122 9.68 5.75 12.59
N ASP A 123 9.90 4.71 11.78
CA ASP A 123 10.85 4.75 10.65
C ASP A 123 10.27 5.57 9.48
N ASP A 124 8.96 5.82 9.50
CA ASP A 124 8.28 6.63 8.52
C ASP A 124 8.38 8.13 8.78
N LEU A 125 8.87 8.57 9.94
CA LEU A 125 8.96 9.98 10.35
C LEU A 125 10.09 10.78 9.67
N GLY A 126 10.85 10.18 8.74
CA GLY A 126 11.92 10.85 8.01
C GLY A 126 11.46 11.88 6.96
N ASP A 127 12.42 12.49 6.27
CA ASP A 127 12.18 13.65 5.41
C ASP A 127 11.28 13.37 4.17
N HIS A 128 10.38 14.32 3.93
CA HIS A 128 9.37 14.40 2.85
C HIS A 128 8.40 13.20 2.77
N ARG A 129 7.31 13.30 3.57
CA ARG A 129 6.19 12.35 3.59
C ARG A 129 4.86 13.05 3.26
N PRO A 130 4.68 13.54 2.02
CA PRO A 130 3.52 14.34 1.60
C PRO A 130 2.17 13.69 1.97
N GLY A 131 2.06 12.37 1.81
CA GLY A 131 0.86 11.66 2.21
C GLY A 131 0.57 11.72 3.72
N GLN A 132 1.57 11.65 4.59
CA GLN A 132 1.33 11.72 6.03
C GLN A 132 0.94 13.12 6.46
N SER A 133 1.53 14.16 5.85
CA SER A 133 1.15 15.55 6.09
C SER A 133 -0.33 15.79 5.80
N ALA A 134 -0.84 15.33 4.65
CA ALA A 134 -2.26 15.42 4.31
C ALA A 134 -3.17 14.74 5.33
N ALA A 135 -2.76 13.58 5.88
CA ALA A 135 -3.53 12.90 6.91
C ALA A 135 -3.51 13.65 8.26
N GLN A 136 -2.36 14.22 8.64
CA GLN A 136 -2.22 15.00 9.88
C GLN A 136 -3.02 16.31 9.85
N GLU A 137 -3.03 17.01 8.71
CA GLU A 137 -3.86 18.21 8.50
C GLU A 137 -5.35 17.94 8.75
N ARG A 138 -5.77 16.68 8.56
CA ARG A 138 -7.12 16.18 8.77
C ARG A 138 -7.27 15.38 10.08
N LEU A 139 -6.36 15.62 11.03
CA LEU A 139 -6.41 15.09 12.40
C LEU A 139 -6.33 13.56 12.53
N ALA A 140 -5.87 12.85 11.49
CA ALA A 140 -5.66 11.41 11.59
C ALA A 140 -4.55 11.10 12.62
N ARG A 141 -4.71 9.99 13.35
CA ARG A 141 -3.78 9.57 14.42
C ARG A 141 -2.86 8.45 13.96
N PHE A 142 -1.68 8.38 14.57
CA PHE A 142 -0.64 7.38 14.25
C PHE A 142 -0.28 6.55 15.49
N PRO A 143 -1.16 5.63 15.94
CA PRO A 143 -0.99 4.93 17.22
C PRO A 143 0.33 4.14 17.34
N LEU A 144 0.86 3.61 16.22
CA LEU A 144 2.13 2.90 16.23
C LEU A 144 3.31 3.83 16.55
N VAL A 145 3.34 5.05 15.99
CA VAL A 145 4.32 6.10 16.36
C VAL A 145 4.18 6.47 17.83
N GLU A 146 2.95 6.70 18.29
CA GLU A 146 2.66 7.10 19.68
C GLU A 146 3.12 6.03 20.69
N ALA A 147 3.09 4.76 20.30
CA ALA A 147 3.56 3.62 21.09
C ALA A 147 5.03 3.21 20.79
N GLY A 148 5.77 3.98 19.98
CA GLY A 148 7.20 3.78 19.74
C GLY A 148 7.56 2.61 18.83
N PHE A 149 6.65 2.13 17.98
CA PHE A 149 6.91 1.02 17.06
C PHE A 149 7.72 1.47 15.85
N SER A 150 8.87 0.84 15.64
CA SER A 150 9.56 0.82 14.34
C SER A 150 8.99 -0.24 13.41
N LYS A 151 9.40 -0.23 12.14
CA LYS A 151 9.03 -1.29 11.18
C LYS A 151 9.52 -2.67 11.64
N LYS A 152 10.69 -2.72 12.28
CA LYS A 152 11.23 -3.97 12.83
C LYS A 152 10.34 -4.49 13.96
N ASP A 153 9.92 -3.61 14.86
CA ASP A 153 9.06 -3.99 15.99
C ASP A 153 7.71 -4.52 15.52
N VAL A 154 7.10 -3.86 14.52
CA VAL A 154 5.85 -4.32 13.88
C VAL A 154 6.01 -5.76 13.38
N ARG A 155 7.07 -6.06 12.63
CA ARG A 155 7.30 -7.41 12.08
C ARG A 155 7.52 -8.44 13.17
N GLU A 156 8.31 -8.12 14.20
CA GLU A 156 8.58 -9.02 15.32
C GLU A 156 7.32 -9.33 16.14
N HIS A 157 6.49 -8.33 16.43
CA HIS A 157 5.24 -8.53 17.15
C HIS A 157 4.20 -9.25 16.28
N SER A 158 4.08 -8.88 15.01
CA SER A 158 3.21 -9.58 14.04
C SER A 158 3.55 -11.07 13.97
N LYS A 159 4.85 -11.41 13.94
CA LYS A 159 5.30 -12.80 13.93
C LYS A 159 4.94 -13.55 15.22
N LYS A 160 5.10 -12.92 16.38
CA LYS A 160 4.72 -13.49 17.69
C LYS A 160 3.21 -13.73 17.80
N LEU A 161 2.41 -12.88 17.17
CA LEU A 161 0.95 -12.99 17.09
C LEU A 161 0.48 -13.94 15.98
N GLY A 162 1.39 -14.51 15.19
CA GLY A 162 1.07 -15.45 14.11
C GLY A 162 0.47 -14.80 12.85
N LEU A 163 0.61 -13.48 12.67
CA LEU A 163 0.03 -12.77 11.52
C LEU A 163 0.80 -13.09 10.24
N ARG A 164 0.13 -13.60 9.22
CA ARG A 164 0.76 -13.96 7.92
C ARG A 164 1.37 -12.78 7.16
N THR A 165 1.06 -11.54 7.56
CA THR A 165 1.59 -10.32 6.95
C THR A 165 2.95 -9.89 7.53
N TRP A 166 3.49 -10.60 8.53
CA TRP A 166 4.71 -10.19 9.26
C TRP A 166 5.94 -10.00 8.36
N ASP A 167 6.06 -10.80 7.30
CA ASP A 167 7.15 -10.71 6.32
C ASP A 167 6.73 -10.07 4.99
N LYS A 168 5.43 -9.79 4.79
CA LYS A 168 4.90 -9.22 3.54
C LYS A 168 5.71 -7.99 3.11
N PRO A 169 6.26 -7.95 1.89
CA PRO A 169 6.99 -6.81 1.38
C PRO A 169 6.11 -5.54 1.35
N ALA A 170 6.76 -4.37 1.40
CA ALA A 170 6.02 -3.11 1.30
C ALA A 170 5.43 -2.96 -0.11
N ALA A 171 4.10 -3.03 -0.20
CA ALA A 171 3.36 -2.76 -1.43
C ALA A 171 3.26 -1.23 -1.64
N ALA A 172 3.59 -0.79 -2.84
CA ALA A 172 3.35 0.58 -3.30
C ALA A 172 2.19 0.58 -4.31
N CYS A 173 1.49 1.70 -4.45
CA CYS A 173 0.42 1.84 -5.46
C CYS A 173 0.97 1.64 -6.87
N LEU A 174 0.10 1.29 -7.82
CA LEU A 174 0.47 1.11 -9.23
C LEU A 174 1.10 2.38 -9.85
N ALA A 175 0.69 3.57 -9.40
CA ALA A 175 1.29 4.82 -9.88
C ALA A 175 2.80 4.93 -9.61
N SER A 176 3.32 4.23 -8.60
CA SER A 176 4.77 4.15 -8.36
C SER A 176 5.55 3.45 -9.46
N ARG A 177 4.90 2.75 -10.40
CA ARG A 177 5.55 2.11 -11.56
C ARG A 177 5.85 3.09 -12.68
N ILE A 178 5.32 4.31 -12.56
CA ILE A 178 5.35 5.35 -13.58
C ILE A 178 6.43 6.38 -13.20
N PRO A 179 7.39 6.69 -14.09
CA PRO A 179 8.37 7.75 -13.86
C PRO A 179 7.70 9.08 -13.50
N TYR A 180 8.28 9.78 -12.52
CA TYR A 180 7.77 11.10 -12.13
C TYR A 180 7.72 12.07 -13.31
N GLY A 181 6.71 12.93 -13.33
CA GLY A 181 6.38 13.84 -14.43
C GLY A 181 5.64 13.18 -15.61
N THR A 182 5.54 11.85 -15.64
CA THR A 182 4.71 11.15 -16.64
C THR A 182 3.27 11.07 -16.17
N GLN A 183 2.34 11.57 -16.97
CA GLN A 183 0.93 11.65 -16.59
C GLN A 183 0.32 10.27 -16.28
N VAL A 184 -0.28 10.14 -15.11
CA VAL A 184 -1.04 8.95 -14.68
C VAL A 184 -2.40 8.93 -15.40
N SER A 185 -2.77 7.76 -15.93
CA SER A 185 -4.10 7.52 -16.50
C SER A 185 -4.67 6.18 -16.04
N VAL A 186 -5.99 6.05 -16.03
CA VAL A 186 -6.67 4.79 -15.68
C VAL A 186 -6.25 3.66 -16.62
N SER A 187 -6.13 3.95 -17.92
CA SER A 187 -5.70 2.95 -18.92
C SER A 187 -4.31 2.41 -18.65
N LEU A 188 -3.39 3.27 -18.22
CA LEU A 188 -2.01 2.91 -17.93
C LEU A 188 -1.92 2.12 -16.62
N LEU A 189 -2.65 2.53 -15.58
CA LEU A 189 -2.71 1.77 -14.32
C LEU A 189 -3.33 0.37 -14.52
N ARG A 190 -4.39 0.25 -15.32
CA ARG A 190 -4.99 -1.05 -15.68
C ARG A 190 -4.03 -1.93 -16.49
N ARG A 191 -3.25 -1.35 -17.41
CA ARG A 191 -2.22 -2.08 -18.15
C ARG A 191 -1.16 -2.64 -17.20
N LEU A 192 -0.69 -1.82 -16.26
CA LEU A 192 0.26 -2.23 -15.23
C LEU A 192 -0.29 -3.35 -14.34
N ASP A 193 -1.51 -3.21 -13.83
CA ASP A 193 -2.14 -4.24 -12.99
C ASP A 193 -2.25 -5.59 -13.72
N ARG A 194 -2.69 -5.56 -14.99
CA ARG A 194 -2.76 -6.76 -15.83
C ARG A 194 -1.38 -7.36 -16.10
N ALA A 195 -0.37 -6.53 -16.34
CA ALA A 195 1.01 -6.99 -16.56
C ALA A 195 1.57 -7.68 -15.30
N GLU A 196 1.44 -7.03 -14.13
CA GLU A 196 1.92 -7.60 -12.87
C GLU A 196 1.15 -8.86 -12.49
N SER A 197 -0.16 -8.90 -12.71
CA SER A 197 -1.00 -10.09 -12.49
C SER A 197 -0.59 -11.25 -13.39
N ALA A 198 -0.29 -11.00 -14.67
CA ALA A 198 0.14 -12.04 -15.59
C ALA A 198 1.49 -12.65 -15.16
N LEU A 199 2.43 -11.83 -14.69
CA LEU A 199 3.71 -12.31 -14.17
C LEU A 199 3.56 -13.04 -12.83
N LYS A 200 2.64 -12.61 -11.97
CA LYS A 200 2.28 -13.35 -10.74
C LYS A 200 1.75 -14.75 -11.04
N ASN A 201 0.95 -14.91 -12.10
CA ASN A 201 0.47 -16.22 -12.55
C ASN A 201 1.59 -17.14 -13.07
N LEU A 202 2.71 -16.56 -13.53
CA LEU A 202 3.93 -17.32 -13.84
C LEU A 202 4.76 -17.66 -12.59
N GLY A 203 4.32 -17.20 -11.42
CA GLY A 203 4.86 -17.50 -10.09
C GLY A 203 5.95 -16.56 -9.61
N PHE A 204 6.05 -15.35 -10.17
CA PHE A 204 6.88 -14.27 -9.60
C PHE A 204 6.05 -13.53 -8.55
N ASN A 205 6.47 -13.53 -7.29
CA ASN A 205 5.65 -12.93 -6.21
C ASN A 205 6.07 -11.50 -5.89
N GLN A 206 7.38 -11.24 -5.90
CA GLN A 206 7.96 -9.93 -5.65
C GLN A 206 8.43 -9.35 -6.99
N LEU A 207 7.57 -8.53 -7.59
CA LEU A 207 7.84 -7.93 -8.89
C LEU A 207 7.28 -6.51 -9.02
N ARG A 208 7.83 -5.76 -9.97
CA ARG A 208 7.22 -4.55 -10.53
C ARG A 208 7.38 -4.51 -12.04
N VAL A 209 6.36 -4.04 -12.72
CA VAL A 209 6.44 -3.67 -14.15
C VAL A 209 6.57 -2.16 -14.23
N ARG A 210 7.73 -1.62 -14.64
CA ARG A 210 7.89 -0.17 -14.84
C ARG A 210 7.44 0.23 -16.24
N ASP A 211 6.69 1.32 -16.30
CA ASP A 211 6.14 1.84 -17.56
C ASP A 211 7.06 2.90 -18.16
N TYR A 212 7.64 2.60 -19.32
CA TYR A 212 8.37 3.55 -20.14
C TYR A 212 7.72 3.67 -21.53
N GLY A 213 6.38 3.81 -21.55
CA GLY A 213 5.59 3.92 -22.78
C GLY A 213 5.39 2.57 -23.46
N GLU A 214 6.22 2.28 -24.46
CA GLU A 214 6.18 1.00 -25.21
C GLU A 214 7.03 -0.10 -24.55
N ILE A 215 7.88 0.28 -23.60
CA ILE A 215 8.80 -0.63 -22.89
C ILE A 215 8.23 -0.93 -21.50
N ALA A 216 8.08 -2.21 -21.19
CA ALA A 216 7.91 -2.72 -19.84
C ALA A 216 9.28 -3.15 -19.30
N ARG A 217 9.77 -2.47 -18.26
CA ARG A 217 10.98 -2.90 -17.55
C ARG A 217 10.59 -3.66 -16.27
N LEU A 218 10.90 -4.94 -16.23
CA LEU A 218 10.58 -5.82 -15.12
C LEU A 218 11.64 -5.71 -14.04
N GLU A 219 11.21 -5.47 -12.80
CA GLU A 219 12.03 -5.57 -11.61
C GLU A 219 11.54 -6.78 -10.81
N ILE A 220 12.38 -7.80 -10.67
CA ILE A 220 12.11 -9.02 -9.90
C ILE A 220 13.26 -9.28 -8.92
N ASP A 221 13.07 -10.16 -7.95
CA ASP A 221 14.14 -10.54 -7.04
C ASP A 221 15.35 -11.11 -7.81
N LEU A 222 16.56 -10.80 -7.35
CA LEU A 222 17.80 -11.15 -8.04
C LEU A 222 17.96 -12.66 -8.20
N GLU A 223 17.50 -13.40 -7.20
CA GLU A 223 17.47 -14.86 -7.17
C GLU A 223 16.53 -15.45 -8.23
N GLU A 224 15.55 -14.67 -8.72
CA GLU A 224 14.59 -15.09 -9.76
C GLU A 224 15.02 -14.71 -11.19
N LEU A 225 16.13 -13.97 -11.37
CA LEU A 225 16.58 -13.53 -12.69
C LEU A 225 16.87 -14.70 -13.65
N SER A 226 17.51 -15.77 -13.16
CA SER A 226 17.79 -16.96 -13.99
C SER A 226 16.49 -17.60 -14.49
N ARG A 227 15.53 -17.79 -13.58
CA ARG A 227 14.20 -18.31 -13.89
C ARG A 227 13.45 -17.43 -14.89
N ALA A 228 13.59 -16.11 -14.82
CA ALA A 228 12.97 -15.21 -15.81
C ALA A 228 13.58 -15.36 -17.21
N VAL A 229 14.88 -15.63 -17.32
CA VAL A 229 15.52 -15.93 -18.62
C VAL A 229 15.05 -17.27 -19.18
N ASP A 230 14.86 -18.26 -18.30
CA ASP A 230 14.32 -19.57 -18.68
C ASP A 230 12.88 -19.46 -19.20
N LEU A 231 12.02 -18.68 -18.52
CA LEU A 231 10.62 -18.40 -18.87
C LEU A 231 10.43 -17.21 -19.83
N ARG A 232 11.47 -16.81 -20.56
CA ARG A 232 11.45 -15.56 -21.35
C ARG A 232 10.33 -15.51 -22.40
N ALA A 233 9.94 -16.65 -22.99
CA ALA A 233 8.93 -16.67 -24.04
C ALA A 233 7.54 -16.37 -23.47
N GLU A 234 7.22 -17.02 -22.35
CA GLU A 234 5.99 -16.86 -21.59
C GLU A 234 5.88 -15.45 -21.00
N ILE A 235 6.98 -14.90 -20.49
CA ILE A 235 7.04 -13.51 -20.00
C ILE A 235 6.77 -12.52 -21.14
N VAL A 236 7.44 -12.69 -22.29
CA VAL A 236 7.24 -11.80 -23.45
C VAL A 236 5.80 -11.86 -23.92
N GLU A 237 5.23 -13.06 -24.08
CA GLU A 237 3.84 -13.23 -24.49
C GLU A 237 2.87 -12.56 -23.49
N ALA A 238 3.04 -12.84 -22.20
CA ALA A 238 2.20 -12.27 -21.14
C ALA A 238 2.21 -10.74 -21.16
N VAL A 239 3.38 -10.11 -21.26
CA VAL A 239 3.53 -8.65 -21.18
C VAL A 239 3.17 -7.97 -22.51
N GLN A 240 3.42 -8.60 -23.66
CA GLN A 240 2.98 -8.05 -24.96
C GLN A 240 1.46 -8.13 -25.13
N SER A 241 0.82 -9.19 -24.60
CA SER A 241 -0.65 -9.35 -24.67
C SER A 241 -1.43 -8.23 -23.98
N VAL A 242 -0.80 -7.51 -23.06
CA VAL A 242 -1.39 -6.36 -22.34
C VAL A 242 -1.03 -5.00 -22.97
N GLY A 243 -0.24 -4.98 -24.06
CA GLY A 243 -0.01 -3.80 -24.88
C GLY A 243 1.36 -3.13 -24.74
N TYR A 244 2.39 -3.84 -24.28
CA TYR A 244 3.79 -3.41 -24.43
C TYR A 244 4.40 -3.97 -25.71
N GLN A 245 5.35 -3.25 -26.32
CA GLN A 245 6.10 -3.76 -27.48
C GLN A 245 7.37 -4.47 -27.05
N TYR A 246 8.06 -3.92 -26.06
CA TYR A 246 9.34 -4.43 -25.58
C TYR A 246 9.26 -4.80 -24.11
N VAL A 247 9.91 -5.91 -23.76
CA VAL A 247 10.02 -6.40 -22.38
C VAL A 247 11.49 -6.47 -22.04
N THR A 248 11.89 -5.83 -20.95
CA THR A 248 13.28 -5.80 -20.48
C THR A 248 13.36 -6.23 -19.03
N LEU A 249 14.50 -6.78 -18.61
CA LEU A 249 14.79 -7.06 -17.21
C LEU A 249 15.71 -5.96 -16.66
N ASP A 250 15.38 -5.44 -15.50
CA ASP A 250 16.30 -4.62 -14.72
C ASP A 250 17.34 -5.55 -14.07
N LEU A 251 18.60 -5.39 -14.47
CA LEU A 251 19.70 -6.23 -13.97
C LEU A 251 20.01 -5.97 -12.49
N GLU A 252 19.56 -4.84 -11.95
CA GLU A 252 19.69 -4.56 -10.52
C GLU A 252 18.53 -5.14 -9.70
N GLY A 253 17.53 -5.72 -10.36
CA GLY A 253 16.40 -6.38 -9.74
C GLY A 253 15.44 -5.45 -9.01
N PHE A 254 14.60 -6.04 -8.15
CA PHE A 254 13.63 -5.33 -7.34
C PHE A 254 14.30 -4.53 -6.23
N ARG A 255 13.99 -3.23 -6.16
CA ARG A 255 14.40 -2.35 -5.05
C ARG A 255 13.28 -1.42 -4.62
N SER A 256 13.15 -1.21 -3.32
CA SER A 256 12.26 -0.18 -2.79
C SER A 256 12.76 1.21 -3.20
N GLY A 257 11.86 2.08 -3.67
CA GLY A 257 12.20 3.46 -4.01
C GLY A 257 13.01 3.68 -5.30
N ASN A 258 13.08 2.71 -6.23
CA ASN A 258 13.93 2.80 -7.45
C ASN A 258 13.71 4.10 -8.27
N LEU A 259 12.49 4.65 -8.30
CA LEU A 259 12.21 5.89 -9.04
C LEU A 259 12.47 7.18 -8.24
N ASN A 260 12.75 7.09 -6.93
CA ASN A 260 12.91 8.28 -6.07
C ASN A 260 14.21 9.06 -6.37
N HIS A 261 15.19 8.44 -7.03
CA HIS A 261 16.42 9.12 -7.49
C HIS A 261 16.13 10.29 -8.45
N SER A 262 14.98 10.29 -9.12
CA SER A 262 14.60 11.34 -10.08
C SER A 262 13.99 12.60 -9.44
N ILE A 263 13.79 12.62 -8.12
CA ILE A 263 13.29 13.79 -7.37
C ILE A 263 14.33 14.27 -6.33
N GLN A 264 15.60 13.92 -6.49
CA GLN A 264 16.69 14.46 -5.68
C GLN A 264 17.28 15.73 -6.29
#